data_AF-A0A447RKD5-F1
#
_entry.id   AF-A0A447RKD5-F1
#
_cell.length_a   1.000
_cell.length_b   1.000
_cell.length_c   1.000
_cell.angle_alpha   90.00
_cell.angle_beta   90.00
_cell.angle_gamma   90.00
#
_symmetry.space_group_name_H-M   'P 1'
#
loop_
_entity.id
_entity.type
_entity.pdbx_description
1 polymer ?
#
loop_
_entity_poly.entity_id
_entity_poly.type
_entity_poly.pdbx_seq_one_letter_code
_entity_poly.pdbx_strand_id
1 'polypeptide(L)'
;MAKLLKAMKRPAALWGVPMVPLLAVTGVTIIVAVWTSVALLFLLPVEFLVMKSLTRNEPMRFNLIAVWLRVKGKPVANRLFGATTLMPVEHEAVDIKEFLDAMKLNQCATIKKYIPYSSHIHQHVVRSPKSDLYCTWELMGTPFDCESDESLQFGTNQLHGLIHSFEGMPVTFYIHNDRNTFTDNLHKDSGNPYADEVSRLYYASVGGVPA
;
A
#
# COMPACT_ATOMS: atom_id res chain seq x y z
N MET A 1 -6.70 -9.83 -19.93
CA MET A 1 -7.68 -8.83 -19.43
C MET A 1 -7.11 -8.16 -18.18
N ALA A 2 -6.49 -6.99 -18.34
CA ALA A 2 -5.84 -6.29 -17.24
C ALA A 2 -6.88 -5.80 -16.22
N LYS A 3 -6.77 -6.24 -14.96
CA LYS A 3 -7.54 -5.69 -13.85
C LYS A 3 -7.03 -4.28 -13.58
N LEU A 4 -7.61 -3.31 -14.28
CA LEU A 4 -7.35 -1.88 -14.12
C LEU A 4 -7.49 -1.50 -12.64
N LEU A 5 -6.36 -1.06 -12.06
CA LEU A 5 -6.11 -0.54 -10.72
C LEU A 5 -7.38 -0.17 -9.93
N LYS A 6 -7.90 -1.14 -9.16
CA LYS A 6 -9.06 -0.95 -8.25
C LYS A 6 -8.81 0.13 -7.19
N ALA A 7 -7.55 0.44 -6.91
CA ALA A 7 -7.13 1.48 -5.96
C ALA A 7 -7.36 2.92 -6.46
N MET A 8 -7.44 3.16 -7.79
CA MET A 8 -7.64 4.51 -8.35
C MET A 8 -9.11 4.85 -8.64
N LYS A 9 -10.04 3.90 -8.46
CA LYS A 9 -11.46 4.17 -8.71
C LYS A 9 -12.03 4.91 -7.51
N ARG A 10 -12.45 6.16 -7.72
CA ARG A 10 -13.32 6.87 -6.77
C ARG A 10 -14.53 5.97 -6.49
N PRO A 11 -14.89 5.73 -5.21
CA PRO A 11 -16.06 4.92 -4.91
C PRO A 11 -17.30 5.58 -5.51
N ALA A 12 -18.29 4.79 -5.92
CA ALA A 12 -19.57 5.31 -6.37
C ALA A 12 -20.14 6.21 -5.26
N ALA A 13 -20.33 7.49 -5.56
CA ALA A 13 -20.70 8.49 -4.58
C ALA A 13 -21.93 9.28 -5.05
N LEU A 14 -22.87 9.50 -4.15
CA LEU A 14 -24.03 10.37 -4.35
C LEU A 14 -23.72 11.71 -3.67
N TRP A 15 -23.65 12.79 -4.45
CA TRP A 15 -23.33 14.14 -3.97
C TRP A 15 -22.07 14.24 -3.09
N GLY A 16 -21.04 13.46 -3.43
CA GLY A 16 -19.76 13.43 -2.71
C GLY A 16 -19.70 12.50 -1.50
N VAL A 17 -20.79 11.81 -1.15
CA VAL A 17 -20.83 10.77 -0.10
C VAL A 17 -20.77 9.39 -0.73
N PRO A 18 -19.90 8.46 -0.28
CA PRO A 18 -19.84 7.11 -0.83
C PRO A 18 -21.15 6.36 -0.62
N MET A 19 -21.65 5.69 -1.65
CA MET A 19 -22.98 5.09 -1.69
C MET A 19 -23.16 3.95 -0.68
N VAL A 20 -22.14 3.10 -0.51
CA VAL A 20 -22.18 1.95 0.41
C VAL A 20 -22.38 2.37 1.87
N PRO A 21 -21.56 3.28 2.46
CA PRO A 21 -21.79 3.74 3.82
C PRO A 21 -23.09 4.54 3.96
N LEU A 22 -23.48 5.33 2.94
CA LEU A 22 -24.76 6.05 2.96
C LEU A 22 -25.94 5.09 3.13
N LEU A 23 -26.04 4.07 2.28
CA LEU A 23 -27.10 3.06 2.34
C LEU A 23 -27.08 2.26 3.65
N ALA A 24 -25.89 1.94 4.17
CA ALA A 24 -25.77 1.20 5.41
C ALA A 24 -26.29 2.01 6.61
N VAL A 25 -25.89 3.28 6.73
CA VAL A 25 -26.31 4.14 7.83
C VAL A 25 -27.81 4.44 7.74
N THR A 26 -28.30 4.86 6.57
CA THR A 26 -29.74 5.16 6.39
C THR A 26 -30.60 3.92 6.60
N GLY A 27 -30.16 2.75 6.11
CA GLY A 27 -30.86 1.48 6.32
C GLY A 27 -30.97 1.10 7.79
N VAL A 28 -29.88 1.24 8.56
CA VAL A 28 -29.90 0.99 10.01
C VAL A 28 -30.83 1.98 10.72
N THR A 29 -30.76 3.27 10.39
CA THR A 29 -31.62 4.30 11.00
C THR A 29 -33.09 4.03 10.72
N ILE A 30 -33.45 3.60 9.51
CA ILE A 30 -34.84 3.23 9.16
C ILE A 30 -35.30 2.02 9.97
N ILE A 31 -34.49 0.96 10.08
CA ILE A 31 -34.84 -0.25 10.86
C ILE A 31 -35.08 0.11 12.33
N VAL A 32 -34.19 0.92 12.92
CA VAL A 32 -34.33 1.37 14.32
C VAL A 32 -35.55 2.27 14.48
N ALA A 33 -35.83 3.17 13.53
CA ALA A 33 -36.99 4.04 13.56
C ALA A 33 -38.31 3.25 13.54
N VAL A 34 -38.39 2.20 12.72
CA VAL A 34 -39.58 1.32 12.65
C VAL A 34 -39.84 0.63 13.99
N TRP A 35 -38.78 0.22 14.69
CA TRP A 35 -38.90 -0.51 15.96
C TRP A 35 -39.09 0.37 17.19
N THR A 36 -38.74 1.67 17.13
CA THR A 36 -38.74 2.55 18.30
C THR A 36 -39.68 3.74 18.13
N SER A 37 -39.38 4.62 17.18
CA SER A 37 -40.19 5.79 16.88
C SER A 37 -39.90 6.34 15.49
N VAL A 38 -40.96 6.73 14.78
CA VAL A 38 -40.89 7.37 13.45
C VAL A 38 -40.10 8.69 13.49
N ALA A 39 -40.03 9.35 14.66
CA ALA A 39 -39.28 10.57 14.87
C ALA A 39 -37.78 10.44 14.52
N LEU A 40 -37.20 9.23 14.63
CA LEU A 40 -35.80 9.02 14.26
C LEU A 40 -35.52 9.22 12.76
N LEU A 41 -36.54 9.22 11.89
CA LEU A 41 -36.35 9.55 10.47
C LEU A 41 -35.91 11.00 10.24
N PHE A 42 -36.17 11.91 11.19
CA PHE A 42 -35.65 13.28 11.12
C PHE A 42 -34.11 13.36 11.25
N LEU A 43 -33.44 12.28 11.69
CA LEU A 43 -31.97 12.21 11.72
C LEU A 43 -31.35 11.99 10.34
N LEU A 44 -32.08 11.47 9.35
CA LEU A 44 -31.57 11.20 8.00
C LEU A 44 -30.88 12.42 7.34
N PRO A 45 -31.47 13.65 7.33
CA PRO A 45 -30.77 14.82 6.79
C PRO A 45 -29.51 15.19 7.59
N VAL A 46 -29.54 15.01 8.92
CA VAL A 46 -28.39 15.30 9.80
C VAL A 46 -27.25 14.32 9.51
N GLU A 47 -27.54 13.03 9.42
CA GLU A 47 -26.58 11.97 9.09
C GLU A 47 -25.92 12.21 7.73
N PHE A 48 -26.71 12.61 6.72
CA PHE A 48 -26.20 12.94 5.40
C PHE A 48 -25.20 14.12 5.44
N LEU A 49 -25.53 15.19 6.17
CA LEU A 49 -24.63 16.34 6.31
C LEU A 49 -23.33 15.99 7.04
N VAL A 50 -23.41 15.17 8.09
CA VAL A 50 -22.23 14.68 8.82
C VAL A 50 -21.33 13.84 7.91
N MET A 51 -21.90 12.91 7.15
CA MET A 51 -21.13 12.09 6.20
C MET A 51 -20.51 12.93 5.08
N LYS A 52 -21.22 13.95 4.59
CA LYS A 52 -20.71 14.90 3.59
C LYS A 52 -19.54 15.72 4.13
N SER A 53 -19.63 16.19 5.38
CA SER A 53 -18.53 16.90 6.04
C SER A 53 -17.30 16.00 6.20
N LEU A 54 -17.49 14.76 6.68
CA LEU A 54 -16.40 13.83 6.94
C LEU A 54 -15.65 13.44 5.66
N THR A 55 -16.38 13.34 4.54
CA THR A 55 -15.85 12.89 3.24
C THR A 55 -15.34 14.03 2.35
N ARG A 56 -15.37 15.29 2.83
CA ARG A 56 -14.99 16.47 2.05
C ARG A 56 -13.54 16.46 1.55
N ASN A 57 -12.61 16.03 2.41
CA ASN A 57 -11.18 16.02 2.08
C ASN A 57 -10.75 14.72 1.39
N GLU A 58 -11.37 13.59 1.75
CA GLU A 58 -10.94 12.26 1.31
C GLU A 58 -12.14 11.36 0.99
N PRO A 59 -12.44 11.07 -0.29
CA PRO A 59 -13.58 10.27 -0.70
C PRO A 59 -13.53 8.81 -0.19
N MET A 60 -12.34 8.31 0.15
CA MET A 60 -12.13 6.95 0.67
C MET A 60 -12.08 6.86 2.20
N ARG A 61 -12.38 7.93 2.93
CA ARG A 61 -12.23 7.97 4.40
C ARG A 61 -12.99 6.88 5.14
N PHE A 62 -14.21 6.53 4.70
CA PHE A 62 -14.95 5.41 5.29
C PHE A 62 -14.29 4.04 5.06
N ASN A 63 -13.60 3.86 3.93
CA ASN A 63 -12.83 2.65 3.69
C ASN A 63 -11.61 2.58 4.61
N LEU A 64 -10.93 3.71 4.86
CA LEU A 64 -9.85 3.81 5.84
C LEU A 64 -10.35 3.53 7.26
N ILE A 65 -11.51 4.06 7.65
CA ILE A 65 -12.13 3.76 8.95
C ILE A 65 -12.46 2.27 9.05
N ALA A 66 -12.97 1.66 7.99
CA ALA A 66 -13.24 0.21 7.97
C ALA A 66 -11.96 -0.62 8.09
N VAL A 67 -10.87 -0.21 7.43
CA VAL A 67 -9.55 -0.83 7.60
C VAL A 67 -9.05 -0.65 9.02
N TRP A 68 -9.15 0.55 9.60
CA TRP A 68 -8.77 0.82 10.98
C TRP A 68 -9.54 -0.05 11.98
N LEU A 69 -10.85 -0.21 11.79
CA LEU A 69 -11.67 -1.12 12.61
C LEU A 69 -11.24 -2.58 12.48
N ARG A 70 -10.81 -3.02 11.29
CA ARG A 70 -10.28 -4.38 11.08
C ARG A 70 -8.90 -4.58 11.69
N VAL A 71 -8.06 -3.54 11.66
CA VAL A 71 -6.67 -3.55 12.14
C VAL A 71 -6.59 -3.42 13.66
N LYS A 72 -7.64 -2.94 14.34
CA LYS A 72 -7.73 -2.87 15.81
C LYS A 72 -7.49 -4.20 16.54
N GLY A 73 -7.55 -5.34 15.85
CA GLY A 73 -7.20 -6.64 16.42
C GLY A 73 -8.17 -7.09 17.53
N LYS A 74 -7.73 -8.05 18.35
CA LYS A 74 -8.53 -8.60 19.44
C LYS A 74 -8.21 -7.85 20.75
N PRO A 75 -9.23 -7.32 21.47
CA PRO A 75 -9.00 -6.47 22.65
C PRO A 75 -8.29 -7.20 23.80
N VAL A 76 -8.51 -8.52 23.93
CA VAL A 76 -7.86 -9.34 24.97
C VAL A 76 -6.36 -9.43 24.75
N ALA A 77 -5.92 -9.65 23.51
CA ALA A 77 -4.50 -9.68 23.16
C ALA A 77 -3.87 -8.29 23.31
N ASN A 78 -4.55 -7.24 22.85
CA ASN A 78 -4.01 -5.88 22.96
C ASN A 78 -3.80 -5.44 24.42
N ARG A 79 -4.66 -5.89 25.34
CA ARG A 79 -4.49 -5.62 26.78
C ARG A 79 -3.30 -6.39 27.37
N LEU A 80 -3.03 -7.60 26.89
CA LEU A 80 -1.89 -8.40 27.36
C LEU A 80 -0.56 -7.79 26.92
N PHE A 81 -0.46 -7.37 25.66
CA PHE A 81 0.78 -6.86 25.08
C PHE A 81 0.94 -5.33 25.17
N GLY A 82 -0.07 -4.61 25.67
CA GLY A 82 -0.05 -3.14 25.77
C GLY A 82 -0.08 -2.40 24.44
N ALA A 83 -0.26 -3.09 23.32
CA ALA A 83 -0.24 -2.55 21.96
C ALA A 83 -1.21 -3.33 21.04
N THR A 84 -1.56 -2.76 19.89
CA THR A 84 -2.34 -3.48 18.87
C THR A 84 -1.49 -4.59 18.27
N THR A 85 -1.74 -5.84 18.68
CA THR A 85 -0.93 -6.98 18.25
C THR A 85 -1.56 -7.72 17.09
N LEU A 86 -0.78 -7.86 16.02
CA LEU A 86 -1.10 -8.63 14.83
C LEU A 86 -0.02 -9.69 14.62
N MET A 87 -0.41 -10.93 14.36
CA MET A 87 0.54 -12.02 14.11
C MET A 87 0.54 -12.40 12.62
N PRO A 88 1.71 -12.64 12.00
CA PRO A 88 1.80 -13.07 10.61
C PRO A 88 1.33 -14.52 10.41
N VAL A 89 1.42 -15.33 11.46
CA VAL A 89 1.06 -16.75 11.46
C VAL A 89 -0.27 -16.95 12.16
N GLU A 90 -1.02 -17.96 11.71
CA GLU A 90 -2.21 -18.44 12.39
C GLU A 90 -1.81 -19.64 13.23
N HIS A 91 -1.92 -19.50 14.54
CA HIS A 91 -1.71 -20.62 15.46
C HIS A 91 -3.04 -21.31 15.68
N GLU A 92 -3.11 -22.60 15.37
CA GLU A 92 -4.23 -23.42 15.81
C GLU A 92 -4.30 -23.44 17.34
N ALA A 93 -5.48 -23.75 17.86
CA ALA A 93 -5.65 -23.97 19.29
C ALA A 93 -4.93 -25.27 19.69
N VAL A 94 -3.61 -25.20 19.85
CA VAL A 94 -2.83 -26.31 20.42
C VAL A 94 -3.18 -26.36 21.90
N ASP A 95 -3.75 -27.48 22.35
CA ASP A 95 -4.19 -27.68 23.74
C ASP A 95 -2.99 -27.89 24.67
N ILE A 96 -2.19 -26.83 24.86
CA ILE A 96 -1.14 -26.77 25.86
C ILE A 96 -1.56 -25.71 26.87
N LYS A 97 -2.43 -26.12 27.80
CA LYS A 97 -3.07 -25.25 28.80
C LYS A 97 -2.06 -24.38 29.57
N GLU A 98 -0.86 -24.89 29.79
CA GLU A 98 0.21 -24.23 30.55
C GLU A 98 0.88 -23.07 29.77
N PHE A 99 1.10 -23.23 28.46
CA PHE A 99 1.70 -22.18 27.62
C PHE A 99 0.66 -21.16 27.12
N LEU A 100 -0.60 -21.57 26.94
CA LEU A 100 -1.67 -20.68 26.51
C LEU A 100 -2.00 -19.60 27.54
N ASP A 101 -1.92 -19.91 28.85
CA ASP A 101 -2.19 -18.93 29.90
C ASP A 101 -1.08 -17.88 30.02
N ALA A 102 0.18 -18.29 29.80
CA ALA A 102 1.34 -17.39 29.81
C ALA A 102 1.49 -16.60 28.49
N MET A 103 1.19 -17.23 27.35
CA MET A 103 1.42 -16.68 26.02
C MET A 103 0.16 -16.96 25.16
N LYS A 104 -0.82 -16.04 25.23
CA LYS A 104 -2.12 -16.11 24.51
C LYS A 104 -1.99 -15.89 23.00
N LEU A 105 -1.07 -16.62 22.35
CA LEU A 105 -0.68 -16.48 20.95
C LEU A 105 -1.82 -16.81 19.97
N ASN A 106 -2.70 -17.74 20.35
CA ASN A 106 -3.92 -18.08 19.60
C ASN A 106 -5.00 -16.96 19.64
N GLN A 107 -4.89 -16.02 20.59
CA GLN A 107 -5.83 -14.91 20.74
C GLN A 107 -5.39 -13.66 19.96
N CYS A 108 -4.23 -13.66 19.29
CA CYS A 108 -3.82 -12.57 18.42
C CYS A 108 -4.62 -12.58 17.10
N ALA A 109 -4.94 -11.40 16.56
CA ALA A 109 -5.52 -11.32 15.23
C ALA A 109 -4.42 -11.61 14.19
N THR A 110 -4.69 -12.50 13.24
CA THR A 110 -3.70 -12.84 12.20
C THR A 110 -3.84 -11.97 10.96
N ILE A 111 -2.72 -11.55 10.39
CA ILE A 111 -2.65 -10.88 9.08
C ILE A 111 -2.31 -11.85 7.95
N LYS A 112 -2.22 -13.16 8.22
CA LYS A 112 -1.93 -14.21 7.23
C LYS A 112 -2.76 -14.10 5.96
N LYS A 113 -4.04 -13.72 6.08
CA LYS A 113 -4.94 -13.50 4.92
C LYS A 113 -4.45 -12.39 3.97
N TYR A 114 -3.72 -11.41 4.49
CA TYR A 114 -3.22 -10.25 3.77
C TYR A 114 -1.77 -10.40 3.32
N ILE A 115 -1.02 -11.31 3.94
CA ILE A 115 0.36 -11.60 3.54
C ILE A 115 0.35 -12.47 2.27
N PRO A 116 0.96 -12.02 1.17
CA PRO A 116 0.91 -12.73 -0.11
C PRO A 116 1.86 -13.94 -0.17
N TYR A 117 2.67 -14.18 0.86
CA TYR A 117 3.70 -15.21 0.88
C TYR A 117 3.57 -16.20 2.04
N SER A 118 3.98 -17.44 1.79
CA SER A 118 3.98 -18.54 2.77
C SER A 118 5.39 -18.93 3.21
N SER A 119 6.35 -18.93 2.28
CA SER A 119 7.71 -19.41 2.52
C SER A 119 8.70 -18.80 1.52
N HIS A 120 9.96 -18.69 1.94
CA HIS A 120 11.07 -18.37 1.06
C HIS A 120 11.67 -19.67 0.53
N ILE A 121 11.79 -19.80 -0.79
CA ILE A 121 12.50 -20.94 -1.42
C ILE A 121 13.96 -20.54 -1.65
N HIS A 122 14.17 -19.28 -2.05
CA HIS A 122 15.47 -18.69 -2.32
C HIS A 122 15.47 -17.22 -1.83
N GLN A 123 16.65 -16.60 -1.72
CA GLN A 123 16.82 -15.21 -1.27
C GLN A 123 15.93 -14.20 -2.03
N HIS A 124 15.66 -14.46 -3.32
CA HIS A 124 14.87 -13.59 -4.19
C HIS A 124 13.57 -14.25 -4.71
N VAL A 125 13.24 -15.46 -4.25
CA VAL A 125 12.05 -16.20 -4.71
C VAL A 125 11.17 -16.58 -3.54
N VAL A 126 9.94 -16.08 -3.60
CA VAL A 126 8.95 -16.20 -2.54
C VAL A 126 7.76 -17.00 -3.05
N ARG A 127 7.26 -17.94 -2.25
CA ARG A 127 6.10 -18.79 -2.60
C ARG A 127 4.82 -18.23 -2.03
N SER A 128 3.76 -18.16 -2.83
CA SER A 128 2.41 -17.79 -2.40
C SER A 128 1.73 -18.93 -1.62
N PRO A 129 0.69 -18.65 -0.81
CA PRO A 129 -0.14 -19.70 -0.22
C PRO A 129 -0.84 -20.61 -1.25
N LYS A 130 -1.01 -20.14 -2.50
CA LYS A 130 -1.56 -20.92 -3.63
C LYS A 130 -0.50 -21.66 -4.44
N SER A 131 0.76 -21.63 -3.98
CA SER A 131 1.94 -22.21 -4.65
C SER A 131 2.41 -21.48 -5.91
N ASP A 132 2.00 -20.24 -6.12
CA ASP A 132 2.59 -19.39 -7.15
C ASP A 132 3.98 -18.91 -6.68
N LEU A 133 4.88 -18.65 -7.62
CA LEU A 133 6.20 -18.12 -7.32
C LEU A 133 6.25 -16.65 -7.69
N TYR A 134 6.74 -15.82 -6.76
CA TYR A 134 6.98 -14.42 -6.96
C TYR A 134 8.47 -14.14 -6.93
N CYS A 135 8.91 -13.35 -7.89
CA CYS A 135 10.25 -12.81 -7.96
C CYS A 135 10.14 -11.32 -8.29
N THR A 136 10.99 -10.51 -7.69
CA THR A 136 11.06 -9.07 -7.95
C THR A 136 12.48 -8.75 -8.36
N TRP A 137 12.60 -8.03 -9.48
CA TRP A 137 13.85 -7.52 -9.98
C TRP A 137 13.70 -6.02 -10.14
N GLU A 138 14.79 -5.30 -9.88
CA GLU A 138 14.88 -3.88 -10.15
C GLU A 138 15.51 -3.71 -11.53
N LEU A 139 14.85 -2.92 -12.38
CA LEU A 139 15.42 -2.51 -13.66
C LEU A 139 16.02 -1.11 -13.46
N MET A 140 17.34 -1.03 -13.44
CA MET A 140 18.03 0.26 -13.39
C MET A 140 17.84 0.98 -14.72
N GLY A 141 17.32 2.21 -14.67
CA GLY A 141 17.22 3.07 -15.85
C GLY A 141 18.58 3.60 -16.29
N THR A 142 18.73 3.89 -17.58
CA THR A 142 19.88 4.61 -18.11
C THR A 142 19.61 6.13 -18.10
N PRO A 143 20.62 6.97 -17.79
CA PRO A 143 20.48 8.41 -17.88
C PRO A 143 20.27 8.82 -19.34
N PHE A 144 19.07 9.29 -19.67
CA PHE A 144 18.71 9.63 -21.05
C PHE A 144 19.41 10.89 -21.57
N ASP A 145 19.90 11.76 -20.68
CA ASP A 145 20.59 13.01 -21.05
C ASP A 145 22.02 12.79 -21.58
N CYS A 146 22.64 11.66 -21.25
CA CYS A 146 24.03 11.36 -21.61
C CYS A 146 24.17 10.34 -22.74
N GLU A 147 23.10 9.61 -23.04
CA GLU A 147 23.09 8.52 -24.01
C GLU A 147 22.53 8.97 -25.36
N SER A 148 22.99 8.32 -26.43
CA SER A 148 22.41 8.54 -27.76
C SER A 148 21.02 7.90 -27.86
N ASP A 149 20.13 8.48 -28.66
CA ASP A 149 18.80 7.90 -28.94
C ASP A 149 18.89 6.47 -29.47
N GLU A 150 19.94 6.15 -30.24
CA GLU A 150 20.19 4.81 -30.77
C GLU A 150 20.51 3.80 -29.64
N SER A 151 21.34 4.18 -28.67
CA SER A 151 21.65 3.37 -27.49
C SER A 151 20.39 3.09 -26.66
N LEU A 152 19.56 4.11 -26.44
CA LEU A 152 18.32 3.99 -25.67
C LEU A 152 17.31 3.06 -26.38
N GLN A 153 17.19 3.18 -27.71
CA GLN A 153 16.34 2.31 -28.50
C GLN A 153 16.83 0.86 -28.48
N PHE A 154 18.14 0.64 -28.53
CA PHE A 154 18.73 -0.70 -28.43
C PHE A 154 18.42 -1.35 -27.07
N GLY A 155 18.60 -0.63 -25.96
CA GLY A 155 18.23 -1.13 -24.62
C GLY A 155 16.75 -1.46 -24.50
N THR A 156 15.88 -0.61 -25.04
CA THR A 156 14.43 -0.85 -25.07
C THR A 156 14.08 -2.11 -25.85
N ASN A 157 14.71 -2.32 -27.01
CA ASN A 157 14.49 -3.50 -27.84
C ASN A 157 14.97 -4.80 -27.14
N GLN A 158 16.08 -4.75 -26.39
CA GLN A 158 16.53 -5.89 -25.59
C GLN A 158 15.53 -6.26 -24.50
N LEU A 159 15.01 -5.27 -23.77
CA LEU A 159 13.99 -5.50 -22.74
C LEU A 159 12.71 -6.10 -23.34
N HIS A 160 12.26 -5.58 -24.48
CA HIS A 160 11.13 -6.15 -25.20
C HIS A 160 11.40 -7.59 -25.64
N GLY A 161 12.58 -7.88 -26.20
CA GLY A 161 12.98 -9.24 -26.56
C GLY A 161 12.97 -10.20 -25.37
N LEU A 162 13.45 -9.75 -24.21
CA LEU A 162 13.37 -10.51 -22.96
C LEU A 162 11.91 -10.79 -22.59
N ILE A 163 11.04 -9.78 -22.57
CA ILE A 163 9.61 -9.96 -22.21
C ILE A 163 8.93 -10.91 -23.19
N HIS A 164 9.18 -10.77 -24.49
CA HIS A 164 8.65 -11.66 -25.51
C HIS A 164 9.17 -13.09 -25.40
N SER A 165 10.39 -13.31 -24.87
CA SER A 165 10.89 -14.67 -24.62
C SER A 165 10.02 -15.45 -23.62
N PHE A 166 9.22 -14.75 -22.81
CA PHE A 166 8.27 -15.37 -21.89
C PHE A 166 6.85 -15.56 -22.45
N GLU A 167 6.63 -15.22 -23.72
CA GLU A 167 5.34 -15.43 -24.38
C GLU A 167 5.00 -16.92 -24.46
N GLY A 168 3.81 -17.30 -24.00
CA GLY A 168 3.36 -18.70 -23.94
C GLY A 168 3.74 -19.46 -22.67
N MET A 169 4.61 -18.91 -21.82
CA MET A 169 4.87 -19.47 -20.48
C MET A 169 3.82 -18.97 -19.47
N PRO A 170 3.52 -19.73 -18.39
CA PRO A 170 2.59 -19.33 -17.34
C PRO A 170 3.21 -18.28 -16.40
N VAL A 171 3.80 -17.22 -16.96
CA VAL A 171 4.45 -16.12 -16.24
C VAL A 171 3.62 -14.86 -16.44
N THR A 172 3.47 -14.05 -15.39
CA THR A 172 2.79 -12.75 -15.46
C THR A 172 3.69 -11.67 -14.88
N PHE A 173 3.95 -10.63 -15.66
CA PHE A 173 4.74 -9.48 -15.22
C PHE A 173 3.85 -8.43 -14.58
N TYR A 174 4.32 -7.90 -13.44
CA TYR A 174 3.75 -6.73 -12.79
C TYR A 174 4.82 -5.65 -12.72
N ILE A 175 4.53 -4.50 -13.34
CA ILE A 175 5.45 -3.36 -13.33
C ILE A 175 5.00 -2.42 -12.22
N HIS A 176 5.90 -2.15 -11.28
CA HIS A 176 5.76 -1.07 -10.32
C HIS A 176 6.82 -0.02 -10.68
N ASN A 177 6.39 1.21 -10.94
CA ASN A 177 7.30 2.32 -11.21
C ASN A 177 7.43 3.14 -9.92
N ASP A 178 8.63 3.16 -9.37
CA ASP A 178 8.99 4.04 -8.27
C ASP A 178 9.79 5.23 -8.79
N ARG A 179 9.41 6.44 -8.35
CA ARG A 179 10.05 7.68 -8.78
C ARG A 179 10.86 8.25 -7.62
N ASN A 180 12.15 7.99 -7.65
CA ASN A 180 13.08 8.52 -6.67
C ASN A 180 13.82 9.73 -7.24
N THR A 181 13.83 10.82 -6.46
CA THR A 181 14.73 11.94 -6.74
C THR A 181 16.11 11.54 -6.24
N PHE A 182 17.04 11.33 -7.17
CA PHE A 182 18.44 11.06 -6.86
C PHE A 182 19.27 12.32 -7.11
N THR A 183 20.21 12.60 -6.22
CA THR A 183 21.17 13.70 -6.37
C THR A 183 22.55 13.09 -6.29
N ASP A 184 23.31 13.20 -7.37
CA ASP A 184 24.70 12.72 -7.41
C ASP A 184 25.65 13.91 -7.38
N ASN A 185 26.70 13.81 -6.58
CA ASN A 185 27.73 14.84 -6.47
C ASN A 185 29.08 14.24 -6.89
N LEU A 186 29.81 14.97 -7.74
CA LEU A 186 31.15 14.55 -8.12
C LEU A 186 32.09 14.70 -6.91
N HIS A 187 32.52 13.57 -6.31
CA HIS A 187 33.36 13.56 -5.11
C HIS A 187 34.86 13.79 -5.36
N LYS A 188 35.25 14.27 -6.55
CA LYS A 188 36.65 14.38 -6.95
C LYS A 188 36.99 15.78 -7.42
N ASP A 189 38.02 16.35 -6.79
CA ASP A 189 38.61 17.61 -7.23
C ASP A 189 39.27 17.43 -8.60
N SER A 190 38.96 18.34 -9.53
CA SER A 190 39.46 18.32 -10.90
C SER A 190 40.94 18.70 -10.99
N GLY A 191 41.50 19.29 -9.92
CA GLY A 191 42.86 19.82 -9.89
C GLY A 191 42.97 21.23 -10.50
N ASN A 192 41.86 21.79 -10.99
CA ASN A 192 41.76 23.17 -11.44
C ASN A 192 41.02 24.00 -10.37
N PRO A 193 41.70 24.96 -9.71
CA PRO A 193 41.11 25.74 -8.62
C PRO A 193 39.81 26.47 -9.00
N TYR A 194 39.69 26.92 -10.25
CA TYR A 194 38.48 27.62 -10.71
C TYR A 194 37.31 26.66 -10.91
N ALA A 195 37.55 25.50 -11.52
CA ALA A 195 36.50 24.51 -11.78
C ALA A 195 35.99 23.91 -10.46
N ASP A 196 36.90 23.70 -9.50
CA ASP A 196 36.56 23.18 -8.16
C ASP A 196 35.70 24.19 -7.37
N GLU A 197 35.99 25.49 -7.49
CA GLU A 197 35.18 26.56 -6.88
C GLU A 197 33.77 26.62 -7.46
N VAL A 198 33.66 26.57 -8.80
CA VAL A 198 32.34 26.58 -9.48
C VAL A 198 31.54 25.33 -9.14
N SER A 199 32.18 24.17 -9.12
CA SER A 199 31.54 22.90 -8.73
C SER A 199 31.01 22.96 -7.30
N ARG A 200 31.81 23.50 -6.36
CA ARG A 200 31.41 23.71 -4.97
C ARG A 200 30.20 24.62 -4.83
N LEU A 201 30.20 25.77 -5.51
CA LEU A 201 29.09 26.73 -5.49
C LEU A 201 27.82 26.13 -6.11
N TYR A 202 27.96 25.38 -7.21
CA TYR A 202 26.85 24.70 -7.85
C TYR A 202 26.20 23.68 -6.91
N TYR A 203 26.97 22.76 -6.33
CA TYR A 203 26.43 21.76 -5.41
C TYR A 203 25.88 22.36 -4.11
N ALA A 204 26.46 23.45 -3.60
CA ALA A 204 25.91 24.20 -2.47
C ALA A 204 24.51 24.77 -2.78
N SER A 205 24.27 25.22 -4.02
CA SER A 205 22.96 25.73 -4.44
C SER A 205 21.89 24.65 -4.59
N VAL A 206 22.28 23.43 -4.98
CA VAL A 206 21.36 22.29 -5.18
C VAL A 206 20.98 21.63 -3.85
N GLY A 207 21.89 21.63 -2.87
CA GLY A 207 21.70 20.98 -1.57
C GLY A 207 20.79 21.72 -0.58
N GLY A 208 20.27 22.91 -0.92
CA GLY A 208 19.33 23.64 -0.06
C GLY A 208 19.89 23.99 1.32
N VAL A 209 21.20 24.22 1.45
CA VAL A 209 21.73 24.90 2.64
C VAL A 209 21.54 26.40 2.40
N PRO A 210 20.61 27.07 3.11
CA PRO A 210 20.49 28.51 3.00
C PRO A 210 21.79 29.16 3.48
N ALA A 211 22.28 30.12 2.70
CA ALA A 211 23.34 31.04 3.13
C ALA A 211 22.86 31.89 4.32
#